data_AF-A0AAN0IVZ7-F1
#
_entry.id   AF-A0AAN0IVZ7-F1
#
_cell.length_a   1.000
_cell.length_b   1.000
_cell.length_c   1.000
_cell.angle_alpha   90.00
_cell.angle_beta   90.00
_cell.angle_gamma   90.00
#
_symmetry.space_group_name_H-M   'P 1'
#
loop_
_entity.id
_entity.type
_entity.pdbx_description
1 polymer ?
#
loop_
_entity_poly.entity_id
_entity_poly.type
_entity_poly.pdbx_seq_one_letter_code
_entity_poly.pdbx_strand_id
1 'polypeptide(L)'
;MPPKKKGSSSSQTNSGAGSGSKKPTCHGASKSSGFICPICDDDIIDETQQSVMCDGPCASWLHRGCAGLSRVAFSKLEGSDNPFLCTRCCLEAQSIEIISLKESLAALSSQLNSLQQTLSSRSQPIEALSTEIIQIKNRLEEAPSFPPSIHISHSSPTSGVAPQTNVPGTVGKKAIPSVTDRKYNIVVFGITDEPSQGTPRVTRINSDIERVTEELTQLATTSGFSFQVRDCHHLGQYRPNSTKSRPLLVTLSSTIQVSNILSNCHHLSGVVSVRPDLSASERRERGILMKERWKLVNADIDRRPIKVKGSGLYVSGNLTGKVLNGVFQVTQGLGAKAPQLYSILNNQNQSISVNSNSTSDQSDIIP
;
A
#
# COMPACT_ATOMS: atom_id res chain seq x y z
N MET A 1 43.05 -25.52 -7.99
CA MET A 1 41.73 -26.17 -8.23
C MET A 1 40.67 -25.11 -8.00
N PRO A 2 39.63 -25.00 -8.85
CA PRO A 2 38.52 -24.08 -8.61
C PRO A 2 37.77 -24.47 -7.32
N PRO A 3 37.29 -23.53 -6.49
CA PRO A 3 36.52 -23.88 -5.31
C PRO A 3 35.20 -24.54 -5.74
N LYS A 4 34.98 -25.72 -5.19
CA LYS A 4 33.97 -26.68 -5.62
C LYS A 4 32.55 -26.16 -5.36
N LYS A 5 31.72 -26.22 -6.42
CA LYS A 5 30.28 -26.50 -6.29
C LYS A 5 30.07 -27.68 -5.33
N LYS A 6 29.05 -27.58 -4.48
CA LYS A 6 28.43 -28.63 -3.64
C LYS A 6 28.95 -30.06 -3.91
N GLY A 7 29.59 -30.68 -2.90
CA GLY A 7 29.73 -32.14 -2.82
C GLY A 7 31.02 -32.70 -2.17
N SER A 8 30.87 -33.15 -0.91
CA SER A 8 31.44 -34.35 -0.25
C SER A 8 32.95 -34.52 0.04
N SER A 9 33.24 -34.69 1.36
CA SER A 9 34.16 -35.63 2.08
C SER A 9 35.66 -35.70 1.66
N SER A 10 36.70 -35.86 2.50
CA SER A 10 36.86 -36.27 3.91
C SER A 10 38.36 -36.21 4.31
N SER A 11 38.63 -35.88 5.59
CA SER A 11 39.65 -36.43 6.53
C SER A 11 41.18 -36.15 6.44
N GLN A 12 41.70 -35.62 7.57
CA GLN A 12 42.96 -35.94 8.31
C GLN A 12 44.31 -35.43 7.73
N THR A 13 45.36 -34.95 8.46
CA THR A 13 45.77 -34.97 9.89
C THR A 13 46.88 -33.92 10.20
N ASN A 14 46.83 -33.37 11.42
CA ASN A 14 47.90 -33.02 12.40
C ASN A 14 49.19 -32.20 12.12
N SER A 15 49.32 -31.17 12.99
CA SER A 15 50.45 -30.80 13.88
C SER A 15 51.67 -30.04 13.36
N GLY A 16 51.99 -28.91 14.02
CA GLY A 16 53.34 -28.34 14.08
C GLY A 16 53.39 -26.84 14.40
N ALA A 17 54.03 -26.45 15.51
CA ALA A 17 54.03 -25.12 16.13
C ALA A 17 54.99 -24.10 15.48
N GLY A 18 54.84 -22.81 15.84
CA GLY A 18 55.98 -21.87 15.80
C GLY A 18 55.63 -20.40 15.58
N SER A 19 55.57 -19.63 16.67
CA SER A 19 55.47 -18.17 16.78
C SER A 19 56.50 -17.38 15.97
N GLY A 20 56.18 -16.13 15.58
CA GLY A 20 57.23 -15.15 15.23
C GLY A 20 56.80 -13.91 14.45
N SER A 21 56.53 -12.84 15.18
CA SER A 21 56.25 -11.45 14.75
C SER A 21 57.19 -10.81 13.70
N LYS A 22 56.57 -9.95 12.87
CA LYS A 22 56.99 -8.61 12.37
C LYS A 22 57.80 -8.45 11.05
N LYS A 23 57.05 -7.92 10.06
CA LYS A 23 57.28 -6.70 9.24
C LYS A 23 58.31 -6.77 8.08
N PRO A 24 58.32 -5.80 7.16
CA PRO A 24 57.74 -5.94 5.82
C PRO A 24 58.81 -5.83 4.72
N THR A 25 58.71 -6.64 3.68
CA THR A 25 59.50 -6.39 2.45
C THR A 25 58.73 -6.85 1.23
N CYS A 26 58.73 -5.96 0.26
CA CYS A 26 58.24 -6.10 -1.08
C CYS A 26 59.09 -7.09 -1.91
N HIS A 27 58.45 -7.60 -2.97
CA HIS A 27 58.97 -8.39 -4.10
C HIS A 27 58.83 -9.90 -3.93
N GLY A 28 57.78 -10.41 -4.57
CA GLY A 28 57.57 -11.82 -4.80
C GLY A 28 56.35 -11.99 -5.68
N ALA A 29 56.56 -11.98 -7.00
CA ALA A 29 55.58 -12.44 -7.95
C ALA A 29 55.30 -13.92 -7.71
N SER A 30 54.37 -14.23 -6.79
CA SER A 30 53.67 -15.50 -6.81
C SER A 30 52.32 -15.24 -7.46
N LYS A 31 52.12 -15.85 -8.64
CA LYS A 31 50.81 -15.96 -9.26
C LYS A 31 49.93 -16.79 -8.33
N SER A 32 49.32 -16.15 -7.35
CA SER A 32 48.16 -16.70 -6.67
C SER A 32 46.97 -16.39 -7.58
N SER A 33 46.34 -17.44 -8.10
CA SER A 33 45.11 -17.34 -8.88
C SER A 33 43.92 -17.03 -7.96
N GLY A 34 44.01 -15.92 -7.22
CA GLY A 34 42.98 -15.44 -6.30
C GLY A 34 41.94 -14.59 -7.01
N PHE A 35 40.73 -14.55 -6.47
CA PHE A 35 39.71 -13.61 -6.90
C PHE A 35 39.92 -12.28 -6.17
N ILE A 36 39.91 -11.15 -6.89
CA ILE A 36 40.07 -9.80 -6.29
C ILE A 36 38.68 -9.19 -6.09
N CYS A 37 38.42 -8.61 -4.91
CA CYS A 37 37.17 -7.94 -4.64
C CYS A 37 37.10 -6.58 -5.36
N PRO A 38 36.11 -6.31 -6.22
CA PRO A 38 36.04 -5.07 -7.01
C PRO A 38 35.62 -3.83 -6.20
N ILE A 39 35.51 -3.94 -4.87
CA ILE A 39 35.07 -2.86 -3.98
C ILE A 39 36.23 -2.32 -3.15
N CYS A 40 37.11 -3.20 -2.67
CA CYS A 40 38.27 -2.82 -1.85
C CYS A 40 39.60 -3.18 -2.49
N ASP A 41 39.60 -3.80 -3.66
CA ASP A 41 40.78 -4.25 -4.42
C ASP A 41 41.69 -5.26 -3.67
N ASP A 42 41.23 -5.79 -2.54
CA ASP A 42 41.91 -6.83 -1.78
C ASP A 42 41.58 -8.23 -2.31
N ASP A 43 42.50 -9.16 -2.11
CA ASP A 43 42.32 -10.58 -2.41
C ASP A 43 41.19 -11.20 -1.57
N ILE A 44 40.41 -12.09 -2.20
CA ILE A 44 39.39 -12.91 -1.54
C ILE A 44 40.03 -14.22 -1.12
N ILE A 45 40.23 -14.37 0.18
CA ILE A 45 40.88 -15.54 0.80
C ILE A 45 39.79 -16.45 1.40
N ASP A 46 39.50 -17.55 0.69
CA ASP A 46 38.35 -18.46 0.92
C ASP A 46 38.26 -19.01 2.36
N GLU A 47 39.40 -19.24 3.01
CA GLU A 47 39.45 -19.93 4.30
C GLU A 47 38.93 -19.11 5.50
N THR A 48 38.79 -17.78 5.36
CA THR A 48 38.39 -16.91 6.48
C THR A 48 37.45 -15.78 6.10
N GLN A 49 37.47 -15.35 4.83
CA GLN A 49 36.69 -14.21 4.38
C GLN A 49 35.42 -14.71 3.72
N GLN A 50 34.37 -14.88 4.53
CA GLN A 50 32.99 -15.11 4.06
C GLN A 50 32.73 -14.28 2.80
N SER A 51 32.65 -14.93 1.64
CA SER A 51 32.59 -14.28 0.33
C SER A 51 31.42 -14.83 -0.48
N VAL A 52 30.89 -14.01 -1.38
CA VAL A 52 29.73 -14.34 -2.20
C VAL A 52 30.02 -13.93 -3.65
N MET A 53 29.59 -14.78 -4.59
CA MET A 53 29.65 -14.47 -6.01
C MET A 53 28.35 -13.81 -6.45
N CYS A 54 28.45 -12.74 -7.24
CA CYS A 54 27.30 -12.14 -7.91
C CYS A 54 26.77 -13.07 -9.02
N ASP A 55 25.47 -13.38 -8.99
CA ASP A 55 24.74 -14.12 -10.03
C ASP A 55 24.38 -13.25 -11.24
N GLY A 56 24.75 -11.98 -11.22
CA GLY A 56 24.59 -11.05 -12.32
C GLY A 56 25.68 -11.21 -13.40
N PRO A 57 25.59 -10.45 -14.50
CA PRO A 57 26.51 -10.56 -15.64
C PRO A 57 27.99 -10.28 -15.27
N CYS A 58 28.24 -9.59 -14.15
CA CYS A 58 29.60 -9.32 -13.71
C CYS A 58 30.32 -10.54 -13.12
N ALA A 59 29.58 -11.58 -12.70
CA ALA A 59 30.10 -12.82 -12.08
C ALA A 59 31.22 -12.60 -11.05
N SER A 60 31.23 -11.44 -10.38
CA SER A 60 32.34 -11.01 -9.55
C SER A 60 32.19 -11.57 -8.14
N TRP A 61 33.30 -11.98 -7.54
CA TRP A 61 33.34 -12.36 -6.13
C TRP A 61 33.49 -11.11 -5.26
N LEU A 62 32.79 -11.09 -4.13
CA LEU A 62 32.83 -9.99 -3.17
C LEU A 62 32.97 -10.54 -1.75
N HIS A 63 33.72 -9.85 -0.89
CA HIS A 63 33.63 -10.11 0.54
C HIS A 63 32.22 -9.81 1.04
N ARG A 64 31.73 -10.57 2.03
CA ARG A 64 30.43 -10.34 2.68
C ARG A 64 30.22 -8.88 3.07
N GLY A 65 31.24 -8.27 3.66
CA GLY A 65 31.22 -6.86 4.07
C GLY A 65 31.08 -5.91 2.88
N CYS A 66 31.90 -6.10 1.85
CA CYS A 66 31.90 -5.31 0.61
C CYS A 66 30.60 -5.48 -0.19
N ALA A 67 29.96 -6.65 -0.11
CA ALA A 67 28.64 -6.93 -0.65
C ALA A 67 27.49 -6.28 0.15
N GLY A 68 27.77 -5.63 1.28
CA GLY A 68 26.77 -5.02 2.15
C GLY A 68 25.93 -6.03 2.94
N LEU A 69 26.40 -7.29 3.07
CA LEU A 69 25.63 -8.36 3.70
C LEU A 69 25.93 -8.47 5.20
N SER A 70 24.87 -8.51 6.01
CA SER A 70 24.99 -8.92 7.42
C SER A 70 25.33 -10.41 7.51
N ARG A 71 25.88 -10.87 8.65
CA ARG A 71 26.18 -12.30 8.87
C ARG A 71 24.93 -13.17 8.69
N VAL A 72 23.78 -12.69 9.19
CA VAL A 72 22.50 -13.38 9.07
C VAL A 72 22.01 -13.43 7.62
N ALA A 73 22.16 -12.34 6.86
CA ALA A 73 21.78 -12.32 5.45
C ALA A 73 22.65 -13.26 4.61
N PHE A 74 23.96 -13.30 4.90
CA PHE A 74 24.90 -14.21 4.27
C PHE A 74 24.57 -15.68 4.54
N SER A 75 24.32 -16.08 5.80
CA SER A 75 23.94 -17.47 6.12
C SER A 75 22.62 -17.90 5.47
N LYS A 76 21.71 -16.95 5.17
CA LYS A 76 20.46 -17.25 4.46
C LYS A 76 20.66 -17.48 2.96
N LEU A 77 21.72 -16.92 2.37
CA LEU A 77 22.04 -17.11 0.95
C LEU A 77 22.48 -18.55 0.65
N GLU A 78 23.25 -19.17 1.55
CA GLU A 78 23.74 -20.56 1.39
C GLU A 78 22.62 -21.60 1.30
N GLY A 79 21.41 -21.28 1.80
CA GLY A 79 20.23 -22.14 1.79
C GLY A 79 19.05 -21.60 0.96
N SER A 80 19.23 -20.52 0.20
CA SER A 80 18.16 -19.90 -0.59
C SER A 80 18.39 -20.11 -2.09
N ASP A 81 17.32 -20.39 -2.83
CA ASP A 81 17.35 -20.45 -4.30
C ASP A 81 17.31 -19.05 -4.97
N ASN A 82 17.35 -17.97 -4.19
CA ASN A 82 17.28 -16.61 -4.71
C ASN A 82 18.66 -16.15 -5.17
N PRO A 83 18.80 -15.63 -6.40
CA PRO A 83 20.07 -15.14 -6.91
C PRO A 83 20.54 -13.90 -6.14
N PHE A 84 21.82 -13.86 -5.79
CA PHE A 84 22.45 -12.68 -5.22
C PHE A 84 22.97 -11.77 -6.35
N LEU A 85 22.47 -10.53 -6.39
CA LEU A 85 22.99 -9.49 -7.28
C LEU A 85 23.76 -8.46 -6.47
N CYS A 86 25.00 -8.17 -6.86
CA CYS A 86 25.77 -7.09 -6.26
C CYS A 86 25.16 -5.73 -6.60
N THR A 87 25.49 -4.71 -5.79
CA THR A 87 24.95 -3.35 -5.95
C THR A 87 25.13 -2.81 -7.38
N ARG A 88 26.29 -3.06 -8.01
CA ARG A 88 26.53 -2.64 -9.41
C ARG A 88 25.54 -3.26 -10.39
N CYS A 89 25.33 -4.58 -10.32
CA CYS A 89 24.38 -5.25 -11.21
C CYS A 89 22.93 -4.87 -10.90
N CYS A 90 22.60 -4.61 -9.64
CA CYS A 90 21.27 -4.13 -9.27
C CYS A 90 21.01 -2.72 -9.84
N LEU A 91 21.98 -1.81 -9.73
CA LEU A 91 21.88 -0.45 -10.28
C LEU A 91 21.80 -0.45 -11.80
N GLU A 92 22.56 -1.32 -12.47
CA GLU A 92 22.52 -1.45 -13.94
C GLU A 92 21.18 -2.01 -14.42
N ALA A 93 20.62 -3.02 -13.73
CA ALA A 93 19.29 -3.52 -14.06
C ALA A 93 18.22 -2.42 -13.91
N GLN A 94 18.31 -1.63 -12.84
CA GLN A 94 17.40 -0.50 -12.61
C GLN A 94 17.59 0.62 -13.65
N SER A 95 18.83 0.92 -14.07
CA SER A 95 19.09 1.96 -15.07
C SER A 95 18.48 1.59 -16.42
N ILE A 96 18.63 0.33 -16.84
CA ILE A 96 18.03 -0.22 -18.06
C ILE A 96 16.50 -0.15 -17.99
N GLU A 97 15.91 -0.54 -16.86
CA GLU A 97 14.45 -0.46 -16.66
C GLU A 97 13.95 0.99 -16.74
N ILE A 98 14.66 1.94 -16.11
CA ILE A 98 14.31 3.37 -16.17
C ILE A 98 14.38 3.89 -17.61
N ILE A 99 15.38 3.49 -18.40
CA ILE A 99 15.50 3.90 -19.81
C ILE A 99 14.30 3.35 -20.60
N SER A 100 13.99 2.06 -20.47
CA SER A 100 12.84 1.44 -21.15
C SER A 100 11.50 2.08 -20.77
N LEU A 101 11.31 2.43 -19.50
CA LEU A 101 10.13 3.13 -19.03
C LEU A 101 10.04 4.56 -19.59
N LYS A 102 11.16 5.28 -19.66
CA LYS A 102 11.20 6.62 -20.26
C LYS A 102 10.85 6.58 -21.75
N GLU A 103 11.36 5.61 -22.49
CA GLU A 103 11.00 5.40 -23.90
C GLU A 103 9.51 5.09 -24.06
N SER A 104 8.97 4.22 -23.21
CA SER A 104 7.53 3.90 -23.19
C SER A 104 6.66 5.12 -22.90
N LEU A 105 7.07 5.96 -21.94
CA LEU A 105 6.38 7.22 -21.63
C LEU A 105 6.46 8.22 -22.79
N ALA A 106 7.61 8.32 -23.48
CA ALA A 106 7.76 9.16 -24.65
C ALA A 106 6.85 8.71 -25.80
N ALA A 107 6.75 7.39 -26.04
CA ALA A 107 5.86 6.81 -27.03
C ALA A 107 4.38 7.04 -26.69
N LEU A 108 3.99 6.88 -25.42
CA LEU A 108 2.62 7.15 -25.00
C LEU A 108 2.27 8.65 -25.10
N SER A 109 3.22 9.52 -24.76
CA SER A 109 3.06 10.97 -24.91
C SER A 109 2.86 11.37 -26.37
N SER A 110 3.61 10.78 -27.31
CA SER A 110 3.41 11.04 -28.74
C SER A 110 2.05 10.54 -29.24
N GLN A 111 1.58 9.39 -28.75
CA GLN A 111 0.23 8.89 -29.03
C GLN A 111 -0.86 9.83 -28.52
N LEU A 112 -0.73 10.36 -27.30
CA LEU A 112 -1.69 11.34 -26.75
C LEU A 112 -1.73 12.62 -27.58
N ASN A 113 -0.57 13.15 -27.97
CA ASN A 113 -0.51 14.34 -28.84
C ASN A 113 -1.17 14.10 -30.19
N SER A 114 -0.94 12.94 -30.81
CA SER A 114 -1.58 12.56 -32.08
C SER A 114 -3.11 12.42 -31.95
N LEU A 115 -3.59 11.81 -30.87
CA LEU A 115 -5.03 11.72 -30.59
C LEU A 115 -5.64 13.11 -30.34
N GLN A 116 -4.96 13.98 -29.59
CA GLN A 116 -5.41 15.34 -29.34
C GLN A 116 -5.50 16.15 -30.65
N GLN A 117 -4.54 15.98 -31.56
CA GLN A 117 -4.58 16.61 -32.88
C GLN A 117 -5.74 16.08 -33.73
N THR A 118 -6.02 14.78 -33.67
CA THR A 118 -7.15 14.14 -34.36
C THR A 118 -8.50 14.61 -33.81
N LEU A 119 -8.61 14.80 -32.49
CA LEU A 119 -9.81 15.36 -31.87
C LEU A 119 -10.02 16.82 -32.27
N SER A 120 -8.95 17.61 -32.32
CA SER A 120 -9.00 19.03 -32.72
C SER A 120 -9.37 19.19 -34.20
N SER A 121 -8.88 18.32 -35.08
CA SER A 121 -9.26 18.35 -36.50
C SER A 121 -10.72 17.93 -36.71
N ARG A 122 -11.23 17.00 -35.89
CA ARG A 122 -12.62 16.54 -35.95
C ARG A 122 -13.61 17.47 -35.25
N SER A 123 -13.18 18.30 -34.31
CA SER A 123 -14.04 19.28 -33.65
C SER A 123 -14.41 20.46 -34.56
N GLN A 124 -13.50 20.89 -35.47
CA GLN A 124 -13.76 22.00 -36.39
C GLN A 124 -15.01 21.82 -37.28
N PRO A 125 -15.23 20.66 -37.93
CA PRO A 125 -16.46 20.42 -38.69
C PRO A 125 -17.72 20.39 -37.82
N ILE A 126 -17.61 19.89 -36.58
CA ILE A 126 -18.75 19.79 -35.65
C ILE A 126 -19.18 21.19 -35.21
N GLU A 127 -18.24 22.07 -34.91
CA GLU A 127 -18.53 23.47 -34.59
C GLU A 127 -19.15 24.20 -35.78
N ALA A 128 -18.61 24.02 -37.00
CA ALA A 128 -19.19 24.61 -38.21
C ALA A 128 -20.63 24.13 -38.46
N LEU A 129 -20.89 22.83 -38.39
CA LEU A 129 -22.24 22.26 -38.50
C LEU A 129 -23.18 22.79 -37.40
N SER A 130 -22.68 22.98 -36.18
CA SER A 130 -23.48 23.54 -35.08
C SER A 130 -23.92 24.97 -35.37
N THR A 131 -23.03 25.79 -35.97
CA THR A 131 -23.36 27.16 -36.35
C THR A 131 -24.37 27.22 -37.50
N GLU A 132 -24.27 26.32 -38.48
CA GLU A 132 -25.26 26.20 -39.56
C GLU A 132 -26.64 25.80 -39.01
N ILE A 133 -26.71 24.87 -38.07
CA ILE A 133 -27.98 24.46 -37.44
C ILE A 133 -28.63 25.64 -36.70
N ILE A 134 -27.84 26.44 -35.98
CA ILE A 134 -28.35 27.64 -35.28
C ILE A 134 -28.85 28.67 -36.30
N GLN A 135 -28.14 28.85 -37.42
CA GLN A 135 -28.50 29.81 -38.46
C GLN A 135 -29.78 29.39 -39.21
N ILE A 136 -29.96 28.10 -39.47
CA ILE A 136 -31.20 27.54 -40.04
C ILE A 136 -32.37 27.71 -39.06
N LYS A 137 -32.14 27.46 -37.76
CA LYS A 137 -33.16 27.63 -36.72
C LYS A 137 -33.66 29.08 -36.65
N ASN A 138 -32.75 30.05 -36.65
CA ASN A 138 -33.11 31.47 -36.62
C ASN A 138 -33.89 31.89 -37.89
N ARG A 139 -33.53 31.35 -39.06
CA ARG A 139 -34.29 31.59 -40.30
C ARG A 139 -35.71 31.01 -40.30
N LEU A 140 -35.94 29.93 -39.57
CA LEU A 140 -37.28 29.34 -39.39
C LEU A 140 -38.13 30.15 -38.39
N GLU A 141 -37.51 30.86 -37.45
CA GLU A 141 -38.20 31.71 -36.46
C GLU A 141 -38.58 33.10 -37.00
N GLU A 142 -37.98 33.57 -38.11
CA GLU A 142 -38.29 34.87 -38.76
C GLU A 142 -39.38 34.81 -39.84
N ALA A 143 -40.02 33.65 -40.08
CA ALA A 143 -41.10 33.54 -41.06
C ALA A 143 -42.38 34.29 -40.57
N PRO A 144 -43.05 35.11 -41.41
CA PRO A 144 -44.24 35.85 -41.00
C PRO A 144 -45.39 34.91 -40.62
N SER A 145 -45.96 35.12 -39.44
CA SER A 145 -47.16 34.45 -38.96
C SER A 145 -48.35 34.68 -39.90
N PHE A 146 -48.84 33.61 -40.53
CA PHE A 146 -50.18 33.57 -41.13
C PHE A 146 -51.09 32.62 -40.33
N PRO A 147 -52.42 32.86 -40.34
CA PRO A 147 -53.35 32.48 -39.26
C PRO A 147 -53.77 31.00 -39.31
N PRO A 148 -54.40 30.48 -38.24
CA PRO A 148 -54.65 29.06 -38.10
C PRO A 148 -55.91 28.66 -38.87
N SER A 149 -55.81 27.66 -39.73
CA SER A 149 -56.89 26.71 -40.04
C SER A 149 -56.37 25.66 -41.04
N ILE A 150 -56.42 24.38 -40.69
CA ILE A 150 -57.47 23.42 -41.05
C ILE A 150 -56.96 22.02 -40.69
N HIS A 151 -57.82 21.30 -39.99
CA HIS A 151 -57.75 19.90 -39.62
C HIS A 151 -57.70 18.98 -40.85
N ILE A 152 -56.67 18.13 -40.97
CA ILE A 152 -56.71 16.96 -41.86
C ILE A 152 -56.12 15.76 -41.13
N SER A 153 -57.00 14.84 -40.75
CA SER A 153 -56.68 13.48 -40.33
C SER A 153 -56.29 12.67 -41.56
N HIS A 154 -55.12 12.03 -41.61
CA HIS A 154 -54.88 10.80 -42.38
C HIS A 154 -53.69 10.00 -41.84
N SER A 155 -54.00 8.79 -41.38
CA SER A 155 -53.36 7.49 -41.66
C SER A 155 -51.82 7.35 -41.66
N SER A 156 -51.33 6.45 -40.80
CA SER A 156 -49.99 5.82 -40.78
C SER A 156 -49.55 5.24 -42.14
N PRO A 157 -48.24 4.98 -42.37
CA PRO A 157 -47.74 3.64 -42.03
C PRO A 157 -46.28 3.54 -41.54
N THR A 158 -46.08 2.43 -40.84
CA THR A 158 -44.87 1.69 -40.46
C THR A 158 -43.70 1.71 -41.44
N SER A 159 -42.47 1.91 -40.93
CA SER A 159 -41.27 1.06 -41.14
C SER A 159 -39.99 1.89 -41.14
N GLY A 160 -39.10 1.60 -40.18
CA GLY A 160 -37.77 2.20 -40.09
C GLY A 160 -36.94 1.43 -39.09
N VAL A 161 -36.34 0.34 -39.57
CA VAL A 161 -35.46 -0.59 -38.85
C VAL A 161 -34.31 0.18 -38.20
N ALA A 162 -34.24 0.17 -36.86
CA ALA A 162 -33.07 0.61 -36.12
C ALA A 162 -32.04 -0.54 -36.06
N PRO A 163 -30.76 -0.32 -36.41
CA PRO A 163 -29.73 -1.34 -36.29
C PRO A 163 -29.45 -1.60 -34.80
N GLN A 164 -29.67 -2.83 -34.36
CA GLN A 164 -29.11 -3.32 -33.10
C GLN A 164 -27.61 -3.50 -33.26
N THR A 165 -26.82 -2.58 -32.71
CA THR A 165 -25.41 -2.85 -32.42
C THR A 165 -25.34 -3.65 -31.12
N ASN A 166 -25.37 -4.97 -31.27
CA ASN A 166 -24.91 -5.89 -30.24
C ASN A 166 -23.42 -5.67 -30.01
N VAL A 167 -23.07 -4.83 -29.04
CA VAL A 167 -21.74 -4.83 -28.44
C VAL A 167 -21.76 -5.87 -27.32
N PRO A 168 -20.88 -6.89 -27.34
CA PRO A 168 -20.77 -7.82 -26.23
C PRO A 168 -20.34 -7.06 -24.97
N GLY A 169 -21.29 -6.75 -24.11
CA GLY A 169 -21.04 -6.32 -22.75
C GLY A 169 -20.47 -7.50 -21.98
N THR A 170 -19.16 -7.71 -22.08
CA THR A 170 -18.44 -8.54 -21.12
C THR A 170 -18.62 -7.86 -19.77
N VAL A 171 -19.58 -8.36 -18.99
CA VAL A 171 -19.74 -8.05 -17.57
C VAL A 171 -18.48 -8.57 -16.89
N GLY A 172 -17.42 -7.76 -16.94
CA GLY A 172 -16.23 -7.95 -16.16
C GLY A 172 -16.66 -7.98 -14.71
N LYS A 173 -16.60 -9.15 -14.08
CA LYS A 173 -16.68 -9.30 -12.63
C LYS A 173 -15.77 -8.22 -12.05
N LYS A 174 -16.36 -7.27 -11.29
CA LYS A 174 -15.60 -6.19 -10.65
C LYS A 174 -14.39 -6.82 -9.96
N ALA A 175 -13.20 -6.54 -10.49
CA ALA A 175 -11.96 -6.93 -9.84
C ALA A 175 -12.05 -6.41 -8.40
N ILE A 176 -11.77 -7.30 -7.44
CA ILE A 176 -11.62 -6.91 -6.04
C ILE A 176 -10.57 -5.79 -6.05
N PRO A 177 -10.88 -4.57 -5.58
CA PRO A 177 -9.92 -3.48 -5.58
C PRO A 177 -8.64 -3.97 -4.92
N SER A 178 -7.53 -3.88 -5.64
CA SER A 178 -6.23 -4.23 -5.08
C SER A 178 -6.03 -3.44 -3.79
N VAL A 179 -5.38 -4.06 -2.79
CA VAL A 179 -5.02 -3.41 -1.52
C VAL A 179 -4.29 -2.08 -1.77
N THR A 180 -3.61 -1.94 -2.91
CA THR A 180 -2.88 -0.75 -3.33
C THR A 180 -3.74 0.44 -3.76
N ASP A 181 -5.03 0.26 -4.09
CA ASP A 181 -5.88 1.35 -4.57
C ASP A 181 -6.63 2.04 -3.42
N ARG A 182 -6.94 1.29 -2.36
CA ARG A 182 -7.71 1.78 -1.20
C ARG A 182 -7.02 2.89 -0.42
N LYS A 183 -5.68 2.97 -0.49
CA LYS A 183 -4.87 4.01 0.17
C LYS A 183 -5.12 5.42 -0.39
N TYR A 184 -5.70 5.52 -1.59
CA TYR A 184 -6.11 6.79 -2.20
C TYR A 184 -7.56 7.15 -1.88
N ASN A 185 -8.28 6.28 -1.17
CA ASN A 185 -9.72 6.39 -1.01
C ASN A 185 -10.09 6.92 0.38
N ILE A 186 -11.12 7.76 0.39
CA ILE A 186 -11.85 8.17 1.60
C ILE A 186 -13.34 7.90 1.40
N VAL A 187 -14.05 7.76 2.51
CA VAL A 187 -15.51 7.64 2.54
C VAL A 187 -16.07 8.89 3.20
N VAL A 188 -16.88 9.63 2.44
CA VAL A 188 -17.57 10.84 2.88
C VAL A 188 -19.02 10.49 3.20
N PHE A 189 -19.51 10.94 4.35
CA PHE A 189 -20.89 10.77 4.80
C PHE A 189 -21.54 12.14 4.94
N GLY A 190 -22.84 12.24 4.64
CA GLY A 190 -23.61 13.48 4.83
C GLY A 190 -23.83 14.31 3.56
N ILE A 191 -23.29 13.88 2.42
CA ILE A 191 -23.60 14.49 1.12
C ILE A 191 -24.94 13.96 0.62
N THR A 192 -25.87 14.85 0.26
CA THR A 192 -27.22 14.47 -0.15
C THR A 192 -27.23 13.79 -1.53
N ASP A 193 -27.88 12.63 -1.66
CA ASP A 193 -28.04 11.98 -2.95
C ASP A 193 -28.91 12.83 -3.89
N GLU A 194 -28.50 12.96 -5.16
CA GLU A 194 -29.42 13.43 -6.20
C GLU A 194 -30.44 12.34 -6.59
N PRO A 195 -31.71 12.72 -6.85
CA PRO A 195 -32.75 11.76 -7.20
C PRO A 195 -32.38 10.96 -8.43
N SER A 196 -32.45 9.63 -8.38
CA SER A 196 -32.06 8.81 -9.53
C SER A 196 -33.02 8.89 -10.73
N GLN A 197 -34.23 9.40 -10.51
CA GLN A 197 -35.26 9.52 -11.52
C GLN A 197 -35.14 10.88 -12.21
N GLY A 198 -34.98 10.89 -13.53
CA GLY A 198 -34.90 12.11 -14.33
C GLY A 198 -33.51 12.74 -14.48
N THR A 199 -32.53 12.39 -13.62
CA THR A 199 -31.15 12.90 -13.74
C THR A 199 -30.22 11.88 -14.45
N PRO A 200 -29.50 12.28 -15.52
CA PRO A 200 -28.48 11.44 -16.12
C PRO A 200 -27.39 11.02 -15.12
N ARG A 201 -26.76 9.86 -15.34
CA ARG A 201 -25.69 9.35 -14.46
C ARG A 201 -24.51 10.33 -14.38
N VAL A 202 -24.10 10.91 -15.50
CA VAL A 202 -22.96 11.83 -15.57
C VAL A 202 -23.23 13.09 -14.75
N THR A 203 -24.42 13.67 -14.87
CA THR A 203 -24.84 14.85 -14.09
C THR A 203 -24.74 14.59 -12.60
N ARG A 204 -25.23 13.43 -12.13
CA ARG A 204 -25.13 13.05 -10.72
C ARG A 204 -23.69 12.92 -10.24
N ILE A 205 -22.82 12.29 -11.04
CA ILE A 205 -21.40 12.16 -10.68
C ILE A 205 -20.73 13.54 -10.61
N ASN A 206 -20.99 14.44 -11.56
CA ASN A 206 -20.42 15.78 -11.54
C ASN A 206 -20.89 16.57 -10.32
N SER A 207 -22.19 16.51 -10.03
CA SER A 207 -22.79 17.12 -8.83
C SER A 207 -22.22 16.55 -7.53
N ASP A 208 -21.95 15.25 -7.47
CA ASP A 208 -21.28 14.60 -6.33
C ASP A 208 -19.83 15.11 -6.18
N ILE A 209 -19.07 15.21 -7.29
CA ILE A 209 -17.70 15.75 -7.30
C ILE A 209 -17.69 17.21 -6.82
N GLU A 210 -18.58 18.03 -7.34
CA GLU A 210 -18.70 19.45 -6.98
C GLU A 210 -18.97 19.61 -5.47
N ARG A 211 -19.97 18.90 -4.94
CA ARG A 211 -20.33 18.97 -3.52
C ARG A 211 -19.24 18.46 -2.58
N VAL A 212 -18.56 17.37 -2.94
CA VAL A 212 -17.40 16.90 -2.18
C VAL A 212 -16.27 17.92 -2.22
N THR A 213 -16.02 18.50 -3.39
CA THR A 213 -14.92 19.46 -3.56
C THR A 213 -15.19 20.72 -2.75
N GLU A 214 -16.44 21.20 -2.70
CA GLU A 214 -16.82 22.34 -1.87
C GLU A 214 -16.54 22.09 -0.38
N GLU A 215 -17.03 20.97 0.16
CA GLU A 215 -16.83 20.59 1.57
C GLU A 215 -15.34 20.40 1.92
N LEU A 216 -14.56 19.76 1.04
CA LEU A 216 -13.13 19.54 1.25
C LEU A 216 -12.31 20.81 1.02
N THR A 217 -12.78 21.77 0.21
CA THR A 217 -12.10 23.06 -0.02
C THR A 217 -12.08 23.89 1.25
N GLN A 218 -13.19 23.93 2.00
CA GLN A 218 -13.23 24.62 3.30
C GLN A 218 -12.14 24.09 4.26
N LEU A 219 -11.96 22.77 4.27
CA LEU A 219 -10.94 22.09 5.06
C LEU A 219 -9.52 22.42 4.59
N ALA A 220 -9.32 22.39 3.27
CA ALA A 220 -8.07 22.66 2.59
C ALA A 220 -7.58 24.09 2.80
N THR A 221 -8.48 25.08 2.69
CA THR A 221 -8.18 26.49 2.95
C THR A 221 -7.77 26.72 4.40
N THR A 222 -8.48 26.11 5.36
CA THR A 222 -8.18 26.25 6.79
C THR A 222 -6.81 25.66 7.16
N SER A 223 -6.42 24.56 6.51
CA SER A 223 -5.23 23.78 6.88
C SER A 223 -4.05 23.94 5.91
N GLY A 224 -4.20 24.73 4.85
CA GLY A 224 -3.14 25.07 3.90
C GLY A 224 -2.67 23.90 3.02
N PHE A 225 -3.55 23.00 2.58
CA PHE A 225 -3.21 21.92 1.65
C PHE A 225 -4.02 21.99 0.36
N SER A 226 -3.56 21.33 -0.69
CA SER A 226 -4.32 21.12 -1.94
C SER A 226 -4.70 19.66 -2.10
N PHE A 227 -5.77 19.40 -2.84
CA PHE A 227 -6.22 18.05 -3.16
C PHE A 227 -6.82 18.00 -4.57
N GLN A 228 -6.91 16.79 -5.12
CA GLN A 228 -7.55 16.54 -6.40
C GLN A 228 -8.36 15.25 -6.34
N VAL A 229 -9.66 15.36 -6.62
CA VAL A 229 -10.57 14.22 -6.75
C VAL A 229 -10.41 13.60 -8.14
N ARG A 230 -10.10 12.30 -8.20
CA ARG A 230 -10.01 11.53 -9.46
C ARG A 230 -11.34 10.90 -9.85
N ASP A 231 -12.08 10.40 -8.87
CA ASP A 231 -13.36 9.72 -9.08
C ASP A 231 -14.17 9.75 -7.79
N CYS A 232 -15.50 9.69 -7.92
CA CYS A 232 -16.39 9.46 -6.79
C CYS A 232 -17.64 8.67 -7.17
N HIS A 233 -18.13 7.83 -6.25
CA HIS A 233 -19.40 7.14 -6.43
C HIS A 233 -20.03 6.71 -5.11
N HIS A 234 -21.36 6.63 -5.13
CA HIS A 234 -22.14 6.23 -3.96
C HIS A 234 -21.97 4.75 -3.61
N LEU A 235 -21.88 4.47 -2.30
CA LEU A 235 -21.82 3.13 -1.73
C LEU A 235 -23.23 2.62 -1.40
N GLY A 236 -23.56 1.44 -1.92
CA GLY A 236 -24.84 0.78 -1.67
C GLY A 236 -25.96 1.17 -2.65
N GLN A 237 -27.10 0.50 -2.51
CA GLN A 237 -28.26 0.70 -3.39
C GLN A 237 -29.05 1.95 -2.99
N TYR A 238 -29.45 2.75 -3.99
CA TYR A 238 -30.27 3.93 -3.79
C TYR A 238 -31.63 3.57 -3.21
N ARG A 239 -32.09 4.37 -2.23
CA ARG A 239 -33.39 4.20 -1.58
C ARG A 239 -34.10 5.56 -1.57
N PRO A 240 -35.15 5.76 -2.39
CA PRO A 240 -35.78 7.07 -2.55
C PRO A 240 -36.42 7.60 -1.26
N ASN A 241 -36.86 6.72 -0.36
CA ASN A 241 -37.52 7.09 0.89
C ASN A 241 -36.57 7.11 2.10
N SER A 242 -35.25 7.11 1.87
CA SER A 242 -34.27 7.14 2.97
C SER A 242 -34.00 8.58 3.40
N THR A 243 -34.17 8.87 4.69
CA THR A 243 -33.73 10.14 5.30
C THR A 243 -32.21 10.25 5.41
N LYS A 244 -31.49 9.15 5.17
CA LYS A 244 -30.03 9.08 5.22
C LYS A 244 -29.50 8.91 3.81
N SER A 245 -28.69 9.87 3.40
CA SER A 245 -27.91 9.82 2.17
C SER A 245 -26.87 8.71 2.24
N ARG A 246 -26.54 8.14 1.08
CA ARG A 246 -25.58 7.05 1.01
C ARG A 246 -24.15 7.59 1.19
N PRO A 247 -23.25 6.82 1.80
CA PRO A 247 -21.85 7.21 1.86
C PRO A 247 -21.27 7.28 0.45
N LEU A 248 -20.40 8.24 0.19
CA LEU A 248 -19.73 8.44 -1.08
C LEU A 248 -18.27 8.00 -0.96
N LEU A 249 -17.83 7.09 -1.82
CA LEU A 249 -16.43 6.73 -1.96
C LEU A 249 -15.77 7.75 -2.88
N VAL A 250 -14.68 8.36 -2.41
CA VAL A 250 -13.93 9.39 -3.14
C VAL A 250 -12.49 8.91 -3.30
N THR A 251 -11.99 8.95 -4.52
CA THR A 251 -10.62 8.57 -4.88
C THR A 251 -9.79 9.83 -5.13
N LEU A 252 -8.67 9.98 -4.42
CA LEU A 252 -7.76 11.12 -4.55
C LEU A 252 -6.55 10.79 -5.42
N SER A 253 -5.78 11.80 -5.83
CA SER A 253 -4.57 11.60 -6.65
C SER A 253 -3.34 11.18 -5.86
N SER A 254 -3.29 11.43 -4.55
CA SER A 254 -2.15 11.10 -3.69
C SER A 254 -2.54 10.65 -2.29
N THR A 255 -1.74 9.74 -1.70
CA THR A 255 -1.90 9.30 -0.30
C THR A 255 -1.64 10.42 0.69
N ILE A 256 -0.82 11.41 0.33
CA ILE A 256 -0.56 12.59 1.17
C ILE A 256 -1.84 13.40 1.34
N GLN A 257 -2.64 13.55 0.26
CA GLN A 257 -3.92 14.26 0.32
C GLN A 257 -4.91 13.52 1.21
N VAL A 258 -4.98 12.19 1.12
CA VAL A 258 -5.78 11.36 2.03
C VAL A 258 -5.37 11.60 3.48
N SER A 259 -4.07 11.57 3.77
CA SER A 259 -3.55 11.81 5.12
C SER A 259 -3.92 13.20 5.63
N ASN A 260 -3.75 14.25 4.82
CA ASN A 260 -4.07 15.64 5.18
C ASN A 260 -5.56 15.83 5.43
N ILE A 261 -6.42 15.21 4.64
CA ILE A 261 -7.87 15.28 4.85
C ILE A 261 -8.26 14.52 6.14
N LEU A 262 -7.74 13.32 6.35
CA LEU A 262 -8.08 12.51 7.52
C LEU A 262 -7.56 13.09 8.85
N SER A 263 -6.41 13.77 8.85
CA SER A 263 -5.89 14.43 10.05
C SER A 263 -6.72 15.66 10.43
N ASN A 264 -7.21 16.40 9.44
CA ASN A 264 -7.96 17.65 9.65
C ASN A 264 -9.49 17.46 9.67
N CYS A 265 -10.02 16.27 9.37
CA CYS A 265 -11.48 16.05 9.19
C CYS A 265 -12.36 16.41 10.40
N HIS A 266 -11.77 16.64 11.58
CA HIS A 266 -12.45 17.15 12.77
C HIS A 266 -12.86 18.62 12.67
N HIS A 267 -12.32 19.38 11.70
CA HIS A 267 -12.73 20.75 11.38
C HIS A 267 -13.95 20.83 10.45
N LEU A 268 -14.41 19.70 9.91
CA LEU A 268 -15.60 19.67 9.04
C LEU A 268 -16.88 19.95 9.82
N SER A 269 -17.91 20.40 9.10
CA SER A 269 -19.24 20.63 9.67
C SER A 269 -19.78 19.36 10.35
N GLY A 270 -20.59 19.49 11.40
CA GLY A 270 -21.16 18.33 12.08
C GLY A 270 -22.06 17.45 11.21
N VAL A 271 -22.46 17.93 10.03
CA VAL A 271 -23.29 17.22 9.05
C VAL A 271 -22.45 16.26 8.20
N VAL A 272 -21.22 16.66 7.85
CA VAL A 272 -20.33 15.89 6.99
C VAL A 272 -19.26 15.19 7.81
N SER A 273 -19.03 13.90 7.57
CA SER A 273 -17.93 13.19 8.21
C SER A 273 -17.12 12.38 7.23
N VAL A 274 -15.80 12.38 7.40
CA VAL A 274 -14.86 11.70 6.52
C VAL A 274 -14.16 10.58 7.28
N ARG A 275 -14.03 9.42 6.64
CA ARG A 275 -13.40 8.22 7.20
C ARG A 275 -12.50 7.55 6.17
N PRO A 276 -11.49 6.77 6.59
CA PRO A 276 -10.70 5.95 5.67
C PRO A 276 -11.54 4.84 5.02
N ASP A 277 -11.20 4.44 3.78
CA ASP A 277 -11.77 3.26 3.12
C ASP A 277 -11.14 1.96 3.65
N LEU A 278 -11.86 1.30 4.56
CA LEU A 278 -11.45 0.06 5.19
C LEU A 278 -11.92 -1.18 4.40
N SER A 279 -11.08 -2.21 4.36
CA SER A 279 -11.43 -3.50 3.75
C SER A 279 -12.63 -4.14 4.46
N ALA A 280 -13.22 -5.17 3.84
CA ALA A 280 -14.35 -5.86 4.46
C ALA A 280 -13.99 -6.46 5.85
N SER A 281 -12.77 -6.98 6.02
CA SER A 281 -12.28 -7.49 7.31
C SER A 281 -12.12 -6.35 8.31
N GLU A 282 -11.42 -5.29 7.94
CA GLU A 282 -11.17 -4.14 8.83
C GLU A 282 -12.48 -3.44 9.23
N ARG A 283 -13.46 -3.34 8.31
CA ARG A 283 -14.80 -2.83 8.63
C ARG A 283 -15.51 -3.71 9.65
N ARG A 284 -15.41 -5.03 9.52
CA ARG A 284 -15.99 -5.99 10.49
C ARG A 284 -15.32 -5.85 11.86
N GLU A 285 -13.99 -5.82 11.89
CA GLU A 285 -13.20 -5.61 13.10
C GLU A 285 -13.55 -4.28 13.78
N ARG A 286 -13.60 -3.19 13.02
CA ARG A 286 -14.02 -1.87 13.52
C ARG A 286 -15.44 -1.90 14.07
N GLY A 287 -16.35 -2.61 13.43
CA GLY A 287 -17.72 -2.80 13.91
C GLY A 287 -17.76 -3.47 15.29
N ILE A 288 -16.94 -4.50 15.51
CA ILE A 288 -16.80 -5.16 16.81
C ILE A 288 -16.22 -4.19 17.85
N LEU A 289 -15.12 -3.49 17.52
CA LEU A 289 -14.50 -2.51 18.41
C LEU A 289 -15.43 -1.36 18.79
N MET A 290 -16.29 -0.90 17.88
CA MET A 290 -17.30 0.12 18.17
C MET A 290 -18.37 -0.38 19.15
N LYS A 291 -18.78 -1.66 19.07
CA LYS A 291 -19.70 -2.26 20.05
C LYS A 291 -19.08 -2.32 21.44
N GLU A 292 -17.83 -2.74 21.54
CA GLU A 292 -17.11 -2.78 22.82
C GLU A 292 -16.86 -1.38 23.39
N ARG A 293 -16.48 -0.42 22.53
CA ARG A 293 -16.38 0.99 22.93
C ARG A 293 -17.70 1.51 23.48
N TRP A 294 -18.82 1.16 22.87
CA TRP A 294 -20.14 1.59 23.34
C TRP A 294 -20.49 1.00 24.71
N LYS A 295 -20.12 -0.26 25.00
CA LYS A 295 -20.28 -0.85 26.34
C LYS A 295 -19.52 -0.07 27.41
N LEU A 296 -18.28 0.34 27.14
CA LEU A 296 -17.49 1.14 28.08
C LEU A 296 -18.14 2.51 28.33
N VAL A 297 -18.64 3.16 27.28
CA VAL A 297 -19.34 4.44 27.40
C VAL A 297 -20.65 4.31 28.18
N ASN A 298 -21.39 3.22 27.99
CA ASN A 298 -22.60 2.95 28.76
C ASN A 298 -22.32 2.58 30.22
N ALA A 299 -21.13 2.05 30.51
CA ALA A 299 -20.63 1.83 31.86
C ALA A 299 -20.07 3.11 32.50
N ASP A 300 -20.44 4.28 31.98
CA ASP A 300 -20.08 5.62 32.46
C ASP A 300 -18.57 5.92 32.45
N ILE A 301 -17.81 5.23 31.61
CA ILE A 301 -16.40 5.55 31.37
C ILE A 301 -16.34 6.74 30.39
N ASP A 302 -15.57 7.77 30.74
CA ASP A 302 -15.38 8.94 29.88
C ASP A 302 -14.95 8.54 28.45
N ARG A 303 -15.55 9.22 27.46
CA ARG A 303 -15.35 8.96 26.03
C ARG A 303 -13.96 9.34 25.55
N ARG A 304 -13.35 10.36 26.16
CA ARG A 304 -12.06 10.95 25.75
C ARG A 304 -10.88 9.97 25.84
N PRO A 305 -10.70 9.19 26.93
CA PRO A 305 -9.61 8.22 27.02
C PRO A 305 -9.79 6.97 26.13
N ILE A 306 -10.99 6.72 25.59
CA ILE A 306 -11.29 5.51 24.82
C ILE A 306 -10.93 5.72 23.33
N LYS A 307 -9.87 5.07 22.87
CA LYS A 307 -9.35 5.17 21.50
C LYS A 307 -9.42 3.83 20.78
N VAL A 308 -9.79 3.86 19.51
CA VAL A 308 -9.75 2.68 18.62
C VAL A 308 -8.69 2.92 17.57
N LYS A 309 -7.71 2.02 17.49
CA LYS A 309 -6.60 2.09 16.52
C LYS A 309 -6.36 0.71 15.93
N GLY A 310 -6.46 0.61 14.60
CA GLY A 310 -6.38 -0.67 13.90
C GLY A 310 -7.39 -1.67 14.47
N SER A 311 -6.92 -2.86 14.83
CA SER A 311 -7.71 -3.92 15.46
C SER A 311 -7.78 -3.84 17.00
N GLY A 312 -7.26 -2.77 17.63
CA GLY A 312 -7.18 -2.61 19.08
C GLY A 312 -8.11 -1.55 19.67
N LEU A 313 -8.60 -1.80 20.89
CA LEU A 313 -9.31 -0.88 21.77
C LEU A 313 -8.40 -0.49 22.93
N TYR A 314 -8.25 0.81 23.15
CA TYR A 314 -7.38 1.37 24.17
C TYR A 314 -8.16 2.26 25.13
N VAL A 315 -7.88 2.16 26.42
CA VAL A 315 -8.44 3.03 27.46
C VAL A 315 -7.28 3.67 28.21
N SER A 316 -7.25 5.01 28.22
CA SER A 316 -6.16 5.80 28.84
C SER A 316 -4.76 5.40 28.35
N GLY A 317 -4.66 5.03 27.07
CA GLY A 317 -3.42 4.59 26.43
C GLY A 317 -3.09 3.10 26.58
N ASN A 318 -3.76 2.37 27.46
CA ASN A 318 -3.53 0.94 27.68
C ASN A 318 -4.38 0.09 26.73
N LEU A 319 -3.77 -0.95 26.13
CA LEU A 319 -4.50 -1.91 25.30
C LEU A 319 -5.46 -2.72 26.18
N THR A 320 -6.76 -2.49 26.02
CA THR A 320 -7.82 -3.18 26.76
C THR A 320 -8.26 -4.45 26.04
N GLY A 321 -8.20 -4.46 24.71
CA GLY A 321 -8.49 -5.65 23.94
C GLY A 321 -8.25 -5.47 22.45
N LYS A 322 -8.22 -6.59 21.73
CA LYS A 322 -7.93 -6.64 20.30
C LYS A 322 -8.88 -7.61 19.60
N VAL A 323 -9.29 -7.30 18.38
CA VAL A 323 -10.02 -8.25 17.54
C VAL A 323 -9.04 -9.19 16.87
N LEU A 324 -9.21 -10.49 17.12
CA LEU A 324 -8.45 -11.58 16.51
C LEU A 324 -9.44 -12.62 16.00
N ASN A 325 -9.28 -13.06 14.75
CA ASN A 325 -10.16 -14.05 14.11
C ASN A 325 -11.66 -13.68 14.18
N GLY A 326 -11.98 -12.38 14.10
CA GLY A 326 -13.36 -11.88 14.17
C GLY A 326 -13.99 -11.87 15.57
N VAL A 327 -13.21 -12.10 16.62
CA VAL A 327 -13.66 -12.10 18.02
C VAL A 327 -12.86 -11.08 18.83
N PHE A 328 -13.52 -10.34 19.72
CA PHE A 328 -12.85 -9.43 20.64
C PHE A 328 -12.21 -10.19 21.80
N GLN A 329 -10.90 -10.06 21.95
CA GLN A 329 -10.14 -10.65 23.05
C GLN A 329 -9.69 -9.55 24.01
N VAL A 330 -10.11 -9.66 25.27
CA VAL A 330 -9.68 -8.75 26.34
C VAL A 330 -8.22 -9.01 26.64
N THR A 331 -7.40 -7.96 26.63
CA THR A 331 -6.01 -8.04 27.05
C THR A 331 -5.97 -7.72 28.54
N GLN A 332 -5.67 -8.72 29.37
CA GLN A 332 -5.39 -8.48 30.78
C GLN A 332 -4.16 -7.56 30.89
N GLY A 333 -4.32 -6.39 31.49
CA GLY A 333 -3.24 -5.40 31.63
C GLY A 333 -2.02 -5.97 32.37
N LEU A 334 -0.85 -5.36 32.20
CA LEU A 334 0.40 -5.80 32.86
C LEU A 334 0.25 -6.02 34.39
N GLY A 335 -0.62 -5.25 35.06
CA GLY A 335 -0.91 -5.43 36.49
C GLY A 335 -1.54 -6.78 36.86
N ALA A 336 -2.27 -7.42 35.95
CA ALA A 336 -2.85 -8.75 36.19
C ALA A 336 -1.84 -9.90 35.93
N LYS A 337 -0.76 -9.63 35.19
CA LYS A 337 0.35 -10.58 34.95
C LYS A 337 1.49 -10.45 35.97
N ALA A 338 1.52 -9.39 36.77
CA ALA A 338 2.54 -9.18 37.81
C ALA A 338 2.63 -10.34 38.82
N PRO A 339 1.53 -10.96 39.30
CA PRO A 339 1.62 -12.09 40.22
C PRO A 339 2.21 -13.35 39.58
N GLN A 340 2.01 -13.53 38.27
CA GLN A 340 2.52 -14.66 37.49
C GLN A 340 4.02 -14.52 37.19
N LEU A 341 4.53 -13.29 37.02
CA LEU A 341 5.96 -13.05 36.88
C LEU A 341 6.70 -13.19 38.21
N TYR A 342 6.08 -12.78 39.32
CA TYR A 342 6.65 -12.98 40.66
C TYR A 342 6.78 -14.46 41.02
N SER A 343 5.79 -15.30 40.68
CA SER A 343 5.86 -16.74 40.91
C SER A 343 6.87 -17.46 40.00
N ILE A 344 7.08 -17.00 38.77
CA ILE A 344 8.12 -17.54 37.88
C ILE A 344 9.53 -17.17 38.37
N LEU A 345 9.73 -15.94 38.86
CA LEU A 345 11.01 -15.50 39.43
C LEU A 345 11.36 -16.21 40.74
N ASN A 346 10.36 -16.51 41.59
CA ASN A 346 10.60 -17.27 42.83
C ASN A 346 10.88 -18.75 42.60
N ASN A 347 10.32 -19.37 41.55
CA ASN A 347 10.58 -20.78 41.24
C ASN A 347 11.96 -21.04 40.63
N GLN A 348 12.65 -20.01 40.11
CA GLN A 348 14.04 -20.14 39.65
C GLN A 348 15.06 -20.07 40.81
N ASN A 349 14.66 -19.57 41.98
CA ASN A 349 15.52 -19.49 43.17
C ASN A 349 15.38 -20.67 44.13
N GLN A 350 14.52 -21.66 43.84
CA GLN A 350 14.39 -22.89 44.65
C GLN A 350 15.12 -24.10 44.07
N SER A 351 15.78 -23.99 42.90
CA SER A 351 16.56 -25.08 42.31
C SER A 351 18.08 -24.99 42.56
N ILE A 352 18.53 -24.04 43.40
CA ILE A 352 19.93 -23.97 43.85
C ILE A 352 19.98 -23.85 45.37
N SER A 353 19.68 -24.96 46.05
CA SER A 353 20.04 -25.13 47.46
C SER A 353 20.70 -26.49 47.66
N VAL A 354 22.03 -26.44 47.64
CA VAL A 354 22.99 -27.17 48.48
C VAL A 354 22.82 -28.68 48.59
N ASN A 355 23.65 -29.41 47.84
CA ASN A 355 24.06 -30.75 48.23
C ASN A 355 25.60 -30.75 48.38
N SER A 356 26.07 -30.51 49.59
CA SER A 356 27.50 -30.55 49.94
C SER A 356 27.72 -31.68 50.95
N ASN A 357 27.74 -32.91 50.45
CA ASN A 357 28.34 -34.03 51.16
C ASN A 357 29.73 -34.27 50.57
N SER A 358 30.78 -34.00 51.33
CA SER A 358 32.10 -34.60 51.11
C SER A 358 32.80 -34.78 52.44
N THR A 359 32.91 -36.05 52.76
CA THR A 359 33.61 -36.70 53.87
C THR A 359 35.12 -36.53 53.77
N SER A 360 35.73 -36.35 54.94
CA SER A 360 37.03 -36.88 55.39
C SER A 360 38.29 -36.53 54.59
N ASP A 361 39.18 -35.74 55.19
CA ASP A 361 40.55 -36.22 55.34
C ASP A 361 41.24 -35.67 56.60
N GLN A 362 42.02 -36.55 57.19
CA GLN A 362 42.57 -36.51 58.53
C GLN A 362 44.08 -36.21 58.44
N SER A 363 44.58 -35.28 59.25
CA SER A 363 45.98 -35.34 59.72
C SER A 363 46.18 -34.42 60.93
N ASP A 364 46.58 -35.07 62.00
CA ASP A 364 47.06 -34.53 63.26
C ASP A 364 48.29 -33.61 63.09
N ILE A 365 48.48 -32.68 64.04
CA ILE A 365 49.63 -32.65 64.97
C ILE A 365 49.49 -31.42 65.90
N ILE A 366 49.49 -31.72 67.21
CA ILE A 366 49.55 -30.86 68.42
C ILE A 366 51.01 -30.95 68.96
N PRO A 367 51.52 -30.11 69.90
CA PRO A 367 50.99 -28.91 70.54
C PRO A 367 51.75 -27.60 70.23
#